data_AF-A0A1V1PIC5-F1
#
_entry.id   AF-A0A1V1PIC5-F1
#
_cell.length_a   1.000
_cell.length_b   1.000
_cell.length_c   1.000
_cell.angle_alpha   90.00
_cell.angle_beta   90.00
_cell.angle_gamma   90.00
#
_symmetry.space_group_name_H-M   'P 1'
#
loop_
_entity.id
_entity.type
_entity.pdbx_description
1 polymer ?
#
loop_
_entity_poly.entity_id
_entity_poly.type
_entity_poly.pdbx_seq_one_letter_code
_entity_poly.pdbx_strand_id
1 'polypeptide(L)'
;MMKKILFLIVFLLLLNPLHAEMTPGDISYYTEEYPPYNFSDNGMATGFATEILLKMFEKLNVNKTAKDIRVVPWARGFNDIQKKKNVCLYTMTRTDERVKKYGFRWVGPIINTGSVLFAQKSKNIKINSMEDVKNIVSVRSEMMLLNRPLSEWAILLMMLIALPVRCQSQKNIERSLSIMALW
;
A
#
# COMPACT_ATOMS: atom_id res chain seq x y z
N MET A 1 49.78 22.72 6.51
CA MET A 1 48.95 21.51 6.69
C MET A 1 47.45 21.79 6.52
N MET A 2 46.86 22.73 7.27
CA MET A 2 45.41 23.04 7.26
C MET A 2 44.75 23.20 5.88
N LYS A 3 45.38 23.86 4.90
CA LYS A 3 44.80 24.01 3.54
C LYS A 3 44.47 22.67 2.85
N LYS A 4 45.24 21.60 3.11
CA LYS A 4 44.96 20.26 2.56
C LYS A 4 43.76 19.59 3.25
N ILE A 5 43.60 19.81 4.56
CA ILE A 5 42.47 19.32 5.34
C ILE A 5 41.17 20.02 4.89
N LEU A 6 41.22 21.34 4.70
CA LEU A 6 40.08 22.11 4.19
C LEU A 6 39.66 21.63 2.79
N PHE A 7 40.63 21.38 1.90
CA PHE A 7 40.36 20.86 0.56
C PHE A 7 39.75 19.44 0.59
N LEU A 8 40.21 18.58 1.51
CA LEU A 8 39.67 17.22 1.69
C LEU A 8 38.22 17.24 2.23
N ILE A 9 37.90 18.15 3.16
CA ILE A 9 36.55 18.33 3.69
C ILE A 9 35.59 18.84 2.60
N VAL A 10 36.03 19.83 1.80
CA VAL A 10 35.24 20.33 0.66
C VAL A 10 35.04 19.23 -0.38
N PHE A 11 36.07 18.41 -0.67
CA PHE A 11 35.95 17.28 -1.58
C PHE A 11 34.98 16.21 -1.06
N LEU A 12 35.01 15.86 0.24
CA LEU A 12 34.02 14.96 0.84
C LEU A 12 32.59 15.50 0.78
N LEU A 13 32.39 16.81 1.01
CA LEU A 13 31.07 17.44 0.91
C LEU A 13 30.52 17.43 -0.52
N LEU A 14 31.39 17.59 -1.52
CA LEU A 14 31.06 17.49 -2.95
C LEU A 14 30.84 16.05 -3.46
N LEU A 15 31.27 15.04 -2.68
CA LEU A 15 31.07 13.62 -3.00
C LEU A 15 29.72 13.06 -2.52
N ASN A 16 28.88 13.87 -1.85
CA ASN A 16 27.50 13.47 -1.57
C ASN A 16 26.76 13.26 -2.90
N PRO A 17 26.32 12.02 -3.23
CA PRO A 17 25.59 11.81 -4.46
C PRO A 17 24.26 12.55 -4.32
N LEU A 18 23.96 13.43 -5.28
CA LEU A 18 22.68 14.10 -5.40
C LEU A 18 21.62 13.03 -5.72
N HIS A 19 21.15 12.34 -4.69
CA HIS A 19 20.10 11.33 -4.82
C HIS A 19 18.84 12.05 -5.24
N ALA A 20 18.46 11.90 -6.51
CA ALA A 20 17.17 12.35 -7.00
C ALA A 20 16.09 11.63 -6.17
N GLU A 21 15.48 12.35 -5.23
CA GLU A 21 14.45 11.80 -4.35
C GLU A 21 13.22 11.47 -5.20
N MET A 22 12.85 10.20 -5.24
CA MET A 22 11.71 9.75 -6.03
C MET A 22 10.43 10.26 -5.37
N THR A 23 9.76 11.19 -6.05
CA THR A 23 8.48 11.73 -5.59
C THR A 23 7.35 10.75 -5.92
N PRO A 24 6.17 10.87 -5.30
CA PRO A 24 5.00 10.10 -5.74
C PRO A 24 4.54 10.46 -7.16
N GLY A 25 4.97 11.61 -7.70
CA GLY A 25 4.79 12.00 -9.10
C GLY A 25 5.49 11.07 -10.10
N ASP A 26 6.60 10.45 -9.69
CA ASP A 26 7.43 9.58 -10.53
C ASP A 26 6.95 8.12 -10.57
N ILE A 27 5.91 7.81 -9.79
CA ILE A 27 5.37 6.45 -9.64
C ILE A 27 4.32 6.18 -10.73
N SER A 28 4.40 5.01 -11.34
CA SER A 28 3.35 4.49 -12.22
C SER A 28 2.37 3.67 -11.39
N TYR A 29 1.10 4.09 -11.32
CA TYR A 29 0.07 3.45 -10.51
C TYR A 29 -0.74 2.45 -11.35
N TYR A 30 -0.92 1.25 -10.81
CA TYR A 30 -1.63 0.13 -11.42
C TYR A 30 -2.69 -0.40 -10.47
N THR A 31 -3.76 -0.92 -11.04
CA THR A 31 -4.85 -1.61 -10.34
C THR A 31 -5.47 -2.67 -11.24
N GLU A 32 -6.47 -3.39 -10.76
CA GLU A 32 -7.20 -4.42 -11.51
C GLU A 32 -8.69 -4.10 -11.66
N GLU A 33 -9.44 -4.98 -12.33
CA GLU A 33 -10.91 -4.92 -12.37
C GLU A 33 -11.48 -5.72 -11.19
N TYR A 34 -11.80 -5.02 -10.10
CA TYR A 34 -12.38 -5.58 -8.87
C TYR A 34 -13.43 -4.62 -8.25
N PRO A 35 -14.63 -4.52 -8.85
CA PRO A 35 -15.73 -3.75 -8.28
C PRO A 35 -16.16 -4.28 -6.90
N PRO A 36 -16.58 -3.42 -5.95
CA PRO A 36 -16.70 -1.96 -6.04
C PRO A 36 -15.41 -1.22 -5.62
N TYR A 37 -14.32 -1.94 -5.33
CA TYR A 37 -13.13 -1.38 -4.69
C TYR A 37 -12.23 -0.62 -5.67
N ASN A 38 -11.96 -1.20 -6.84
CA ASN A 38 -11.18 -0.60 -7.90
C ASN A 38 -11.64 -1.18 -9.24
N PHE A 39 -12.05 -0.35 -10.19
CA PHE A 39 -12.53 -0.80 -11.49
C PHE A 39 -12.43 0.33 -12.51
N SER A 40 -12.59 0.04 -13.80
CA SER A 40 -12.76 1.10 -14.81
C SER A 40 -14.24 1.48 -14.98
N ASP A 41 -14.49 2.78 -15.00
CA ASP A 41 -15.74 3.37 -15.50
C ASP A 41 -15.38 4.32 -16.65
N ASN A 42 -15.98 4.10 -17.82
CA ASN A 42 -15.67 4.82 -19.05
C ASN A 42 -14.15 4.94 -19.36
N GLY A 43 -13.37 3.90 -19.00
CA GLY A 43 -11.92 3.85 -19.19
C GLY A 43 -11.08 4.63 -18.16
N MET A 44 -11.69 5.24 -17.14
CA MET A 44 -11.00 5.87 -16.02
C MET A 44 -11.07 4.99 -14.77
N ALA A 45 -9.98 4.93 -13.99
CA ALA A 45 -9.99 4.19 -12.74
C ALA A 45 -10.92 4.87 -11.71
N THR A 46 -11.78 4.09 -11.09
CA THR A 46 -12.76 4.51 -10.08
C THR A 46 -12.88 3.47 -8.96
N GLY A 47 -13.82 3.65 -8.04
CA GLY A 47 -14.05 2.80 -6.87
C GLY A 47 -13.35 3.29 -5.61
N PHE A 48 -13.76 2.73 -4.47
CA PHE A 48 -13.39 3.19 -3.12
C PHE A 48 -11.87 3.31 -2.87
N ALA A 49 -11.07 2.33 -3.33
CA ALA A 49 -9.63 2.37 -3.18
C ALA A 49 -8.96 3.42 -4.08
N THR A 50 -9.56 3.68 -5.24
CA THR A 50 -9.11 4.72 -6.16
C THR A 50 -9.37 6.10 -5.56
N GLU A 51 -10.52 6.33 -4.93
CA GLU A 51 -10.81 7.58 -4.21
C GLU A 51 -9.81 7.85 -3.07
N ILE A 52 -9.42 6.81 -2.32
CA ILE A 52 -8.37 6.92 -1.29
C ILE A 52 -7.05 7.36 -1.93
N LEU A 53 -6.63 6.73 -3.02
CA LEU A 53 -5.40 7.09 -3.73
C LEU A 53 -5.44 8.53 -4.29
N LEU A 54 -6.57 8.99 -4.82
CA LEU A 54 -6.74 10.37 -5.29
C LEU A 54 -6.64 11.39 -4.14
N LYS A 55 -7.22 11.08 -2.97
CA LYS A 55 -7.06 11.91 -1.75
C LYS A 55 -5.62 11.91 -1.21
N MET A 56 -4.86 10.83 -1.45
CA MET A 56 -3.43 10.81 -1.17
C MET A 56 -2.66 11.70 -2.15
N PHE A 57 -3.03 11.74 -3.44
CA PHE A 57 -2.42 12.67 -4.40
C PHE A 57 -2.66 14.12 -4.02
N GLU A 58 -3.91 14.48 -3.70
CA GLU A 58 -4.31 15.82 -3.22
C GLU A 58 -3.47 16.26 -2.02
N LYS A 59 -3.44 15.47 -0.93
CA LYS A 59 -2.69 15.80 0.28
C LYS A 59 -1.17 15.85 0.11
N LEU A 60 -0.63 15.19 -0.90
CA LEU A 60 0.79 15.15 -1.21
C LEU A 60 1.19 16.15 -2.31
N ASN A 61 0.26 16.98 -2.79
CA ASN A 61 0.43 17.90 -3.94
C ASN A 61 0.97 17.19 -5.20
N VAL A 62 0.52 15.95 -5.43
CA VAL A 62 0.93 15.13 -6.57
C VAL A 62 0.05 15.46 -7.76
N ASN A 63 0.65 15.97 -8.83
CA ASN A 63 -0.07 16.26 -10.08
C ASN A 63 -0.37 14.95 -10.86
N LYS A 64 -1.34 14.17 -10.36
CA LYS A 64 -1.90 12.96 -10.98
C LYS A 64 -3.40 12.87 -10.73
N THR A 65 -4.09 12.18 -11.63
CA THR A 65 -5.54 12.00 -11.65
C THR A 65 -5.91 10.53 -11.88
N ALA A 66 -7.22 10.23 -11.91
CA ALA A 66 -7.72 8.90 -12.27
C ALA A 66 -7.25 8.40 -13.66
N LYS A 67 -6.88 9.32 -14.57
CA LYS A 67 -6.39 9.01 -15.92
C LYS A 67 -4.94 8.51 -15.93
N ASP A 68 -4.18 8.80 -14.88
CA ASP A 68 -2.78 8.37 -14.72
C ASP A 68 -2.65 6.97 -14.12
N ILE A 69 -3.78 6.40 -13.68
CA ILE A 69 -3.88 5.06 -13.10
C ILE A 69 -4.19 4.04 -14.20
N ARG A 70 -3.42 2.95 -14.23
CA ARG A 70 -3.55 1.88 -15.22
C ARG A 70 -4.32 0.70 -14.66
N VAL A 71 -5.56 0.52 -15.11
CA VAL A 71 -6.31 -0.73 -14.87
C VAL A 71 -5.73 -1.82 -15.78
N VAL A 72 -5.29 -2.93 -15.20
CA VAL A 72 -4.64 -4.04 -15.92
C VAL A 72 -5.10 -5.40 -15.38
N PRO A 73 -4.98 -6.49 -16.16
CA PRO A 73 -5.20 -7.84 -15.61
C PRO A 73 -4.27 -8.12 -14.42
N TRP A 74 -4.78 -8.70 -13.34
CA TRP A 74 -4.05 -8.93 -12.09
C TRP A 74 -2.64 -9.51 -12.30
N ALA A 75 -2.53 -10.58 -13.08
CA ALA A 75 -1.26 -11.25 -13.36
C ALA A 75 -0.24 -10.33 -14.06
N ARG A 76 -0.70 -9.37 -14.88
CA ARG A 76 0.17 -8.34 -15.48
C ARG A 76 0.62 -7.34 -14.43
N GLY A 77 -0.29 -6.81 -13.60
CA GLY A 77 0.05 -5.90 -12.51
C GLY A 77 1.06 -6.51 -11.54
N PHE A 78 0.83 -7.76 -11.12
CA PHE A 78 1.71 -8.50 -10.22
C PHE A 78 3.06 -8.84 -10.86
N ASN A 79 3.11 -9.17 -12.14
CA ASN A 79 4.37 -9.34 -12.89
C ASN A 79 5.14 -8.01 -13.04
N ASP A 80 4.43 -6.92 -13.31
CA ASP A 80 5.01 -5.61 -13.53
C ASP A 80 5.58 -5.02 -12.25
N ILE A 81 4.90 -5.15 -11.10
CA ILE A 81 5.47 -4.70 -9.82
C ILE A 81 6.71 -5.51 -9.40
N GLN A 82 6.89 -6.75 -9.88
CA GLN A 82 8.14 -7.50 -9.64
C GLN A 82 9.28 -7.03 -10.55
N LYS A 83 8.99 -6.75 -11.84
CA LYS A 83 10.01 -6.54 -12.88
C LYS A 83 10.36 -5.07 -13.14
N LYS A 84 9.40 -4.16 -12.95
CA LYS A 84 9.54 -2.73 -13.26
C LYS A 84 9.86 -1.95 -11.98
N LYS A 85 10.70 -0.94 -12.14
CA LYS A 85 10.98 0.06 -11.09
C LYS A 85 9.80 1.03 -11.00
N ASN A 86 9.61 1.63 -9.83
CA ASN A 86 8.68 2.74 -9.59
C ASN A 86 7.22 2.40 -9.93
N VAL A 87 6.83 1.14 -9.78
CA VAL A 87 5.45 0.68 -9.92
C VAL A 87 4.79 0.61 -8.55
N CYS A 88 3.59 1.18 -8.47
CA CYS A 88 2.63 0.95 -7.41
C CYS A 88 1.52 0.03 -7.90
N LEU A 89 1.18 -0.99 -7.12
CA LEU A 89 -0.01 -1.83 -7.31
C LEU A 89 -0.85 -1.71 -6.05
N TYR A 90 -2.05 -1.14 -6.14
CA TYR A 90 -2.94 -1.04 -4.98
C TYR A 90 -3.98 -2.17 -4.95
N THR A 91 -4.72 -2.27 -3.84
CA THR A 91 -5.68 -3.34 -3.46
C THR A 91 -5.15 -4.78 -3.40
N MET A 92 -3.84 -5.01 -3.49
CA MET A 92 -3.30 -6.34 -3.30
C MET A 92 -3.43 -6.81 -1.84
N THR A 93 -4.00 -8.00 -1.63
CA THR A 93 -4.03 -8.64 -0.30
C THR A 93 -2.62 -8.83 0.26
N ARG A 94 -2.38 -8.38 1.50
CA ARG A 94 -1.13 -8.67 2.21
C ARG A 94 -1.15 -10.09 2.76
N THR A 95 -0.15 -10.89 2.37
CA THR A 95 0.13 -12.21 2.96
C THR A 95 1.59 -12.28 3.39
N ASP A 96 1.90 -13.08 4.41
CA ASP A 96 3.27 -13.19 4.90
C ASP A 96 4.22 -13.83 3.87
N GLU A 97 3.72 -14.68 2.98
CA GLU A 97 4.48 -15.16 1.82
C GLU A 97 4.91 -13.98 0.94
N ARG A 98 3.97 -13.11 0.54
CA ARG A 98 4.25 -11.96 -0.34
C ARG A 98 5.23 -10.97 0.29
N VAL A 99 5.11 -10.75 1.59
CA VAL A 99 6.02 -9.88 2.37
C VAL A 99 7.44 -10.46 2.39
N LYS A 100 7.59 -11.74 2.77
CA LYS A 100 8.89 -12.40 2.93
C LYS A 100 9.60 -12.66 1.60
N LYS A 101 8.85 -12.97 0.54
CA LYS A 101 9.38 -13.44 -0.75
C LYS A 101 9.83 -12.32 -1.69
N TYR A 102 9.17 -11.16 -1.63
CA TYR A 102 9.38 -10.09 -2.61
C TYR A 102 9.94 -8.79 -2.03
N GLY A 103 9.98 -8.63 -0.70
CA GLY A 103 10.56 -7.44 -0.06
C GLY A 103 9.84 -6.12 -0.40
N PHE A 104 8.60 -6.19 -0.88
CA PHE A 104 7.83 -5.00 -1.24
C PHE A 104 7.62 -4.08 -0.04
N ARG A 105 7.59 -2.76 -0.29
CA ARG A 105 7.16 -1.77 0.71
C ARG A 105 5.63 -1.65 0.66
N TRP A 106 4.99 -1.81 1.82
CA TRP A 106 3.53 -1.80 1.96
C TRP A 106 3.07 -0.47 2.55
N VAL A 107 2.12 0.20 1.91
CA VAL A 107 1.57 1.49 2.31
C VAL A 107 0.14 1.29 2.80
N GLY A 108 0.00 1.11 4.11
CA GLY A 108 -1.28 1.11 4.84
C GLY A 108 -2.29 -0.01 4.49
N PRO A 109 -3.13 -0.44 5.44
CA PRO A 109 -4.41 -1.04 5.09
C PRO A 109 -5.30 0.04 4.47
N ILE A 110 -5.61 -0.10 3.19
CA ILE A 110 -6.57 0.78 2.49
C ILE A 110 -7.99 0.20 2.54
N ILE A 111 -8.10 -1.13 2.59
CA ILE A 111 -9.35 -1.86 2.83
C ILE A 111 -9.04 -3.02 3.79
N ASN A 112 -9.98 -3.32 4.69
CA ASN A 112 -9.93 -4.54 5.50
C ASN A 112 -11.14 -5.42 5.16
N THR A 113 -10.92 -6.58 4.54
CA THR A 113 -11.97 -7.54 4.18
C THR A 113 -11.89 -8.79 5.05
N GLY A 114 -13.03 -9.46 5.22
CA GLY A 114 -13.11 -10.75 5.91
C GLY A 114 -13.92 -11.72 5.06
N SER A 115 -13.48 -12.97 4.95
CA SER A 115 -14.36 -14.02 4.45
C SER A 115 -15.50 -14.27 5.45
N VAL A 116 -16.72 -14.31 4.93
CA VAL A 116 -17.94 -14.63 5.66
C VAL A 116 -18.59 -15.87 5.05
N LEU A 117 -19.35 -16.61 5.86
CA LEU A 117 -20.07 -17.79 5.40
C LEU A 117 -21.54 -17.45 5.18
N PHE A 118 -22.07 -17.88 4.03
CA PHE A 118 -23.49 -17.77 3.71
C PHE A 118 -24.14 -19.15 3.77
N ALA A 119 -25.24 -19.23 4.50
CA ALA A 119 -26.11 -20.40 4.59
C ALA A 119 -27.54 -20.00 4.20
N GLN A 120 -28.25 -20.89 3.51
CA GLN A 120 -29.69 -20.71 3.30
C GLN A 120 -30.41 -20.74 4.65
N LYS A 121 -31.22 -19.71 4.94
CA LYS A 121 -31.97 -19.58 6.20
C LYS A 121 -32.81 -20.83 6.52
N SER A 122 -33.37 -21.48 5.50
CA SER A 122 -34.14 -22.72 5.61
C SER A 122 -33.37 -23.92 6.16
N LYS A 123 -32.02 -23.92 6.07
CA LYS A 123 -31.18 -25.05 6.53
C LYS A 123 -30.91 -25.03 8.04
N ASN A 124 -31.32 -23.98 8.77
CA ASN A 124 -31.18 -23.86 10.24
C ASN A 124 -29.79 -24.26 10.78
N ILE A 125 -28.73 -23.94 10.03
CA ILE A 125 -27.36 -24.34 10.37
C ILE A 125 -26.93 -23.61 11.65
N LYS A 126 -26.56 -24.40 12.67
CA LYS A 126 -25.96 -23.91 13.92
C LYS A 126 -24.45 -24.18 13.87
N ILE A 127 -23.66 -23.12 13.95
CA ILE A 127 -22.21 -23.17 14.09
C ILE A 127 -21.92 -22.84 15.55
N ASN A 128 -21.33 -23.78 16.30
CA ASN A 128 -21.02 -23.60 17.72
C ASN A 128 -19.50 -23.50 17.97
N SER A 129 -18.68 -23.87 16.98
CA SER A 129 -17.23 -23.96 17.08
C SER A 129 -16.55 -23.70 15.72
N MET A 130 -15.23 -23.43 15.74
CA MET A 130 -14.45 -23.35 14.50
C MET A 130 -14.25 -24.72 13.85
N GLU A 131 -14.37 -25.82 14.62
CA GLU A 131 -14.44 -27.20 14.15
C GLU A 131 -15.58 -27.41 13.15
N ASP A 132 -16.76 -26.83 13.39
CA ASP A 132 -17.91 -26.85 12.47
C ASP A 132 -17.62 -26.11 11.14
N VAL A 133 -16.55 -25.33 11.10
CA VAL A 133 -16.14 -24.41 10.02
C VAL A 133 -14.80 -24.81 9.37
N LYS A 134 -14.15 -25.89 9.84
CA LYS A 134 -12.72 -26.20 9.58
C LYS A 134 -12.24 -26.28 8.12
N ASN A 135 -13.15 -26.26 7.15
CA ASN A 135 -12.85 -26.29 5.72
C ASN A 135 -12.88 -24.91 5.02
N ILE A 136 -12.98 -23.77 5.72
CA ILE A 136 -13.13 -22.43 5.07
C ILE A 136 -12.23 -21.32 5.69
N VAL A 137 -11.67 -20.47 4.82
CA VAL A 137 -10.45 -19.61 5.01
C VAL A 137 -10.58 -18.34 4.13
N SER A 138 -10.25 -17.08 4.52
CA SER A 138 -9.62 -16.47 5.72
C SER A 138 -10.06 -14.99 5.89
N VAL A 139 -9.54 -14.28 6.90
CA VAL A 139 -9.52 -12.81 6.89
C VAL A 139 -8.48 -12.30 5.86
N ARG A 140 -8.72 -11.13 5.22
CA ARG A 140 -7.84 -10.53 4.20
C ARG A 140 -7.76 -9.01 4.34
N SER A 141 -6.63 -8.47 4.77
CA SER A 141 -6.37 -7.02 4.65
C SER A 141 -5.73 -6.71 3.29
N GLU A 142 -6.26 -5.69 2.60
CA GLU A 142 -5.79 -5.22 1.29
C GLU A 142 -5.04 -3.89 1.46
N MET A 143 -3.90 -3.80 0.77
CA MET A 143 -2.89 -2.77 1.04
C MET A 143 -2.31 -2.26 -0.28
N MET A 144 -1.71 -1.07 -0.24
CA MET A 144 -0.97 -0.52 -1.38
C MET A 144 0.49 -0.99 -1.36
N LEU A 145 1.09 -1.21 -2.54
CA LEU A 145 2.44 -1.76 -2.68
C LEU A 145 3.36 -0.90 -3.51
N LEU A 146 4.65 -0.92 -3.17
CA LEU A 146 5.71 -0.20 -3.85
C LEU A 146 6.98 -1.07 -4.00
N ASN A 147 7.59 -1.04 -5.18
CA ASN A 147 8.80 -1.82 -5.51
C ASN A 147 10.14 -1.05 -5.44
N ARG A 148 10.18 0.17 -4.86
CA ARG A 148 11.39 1.00 -4.75
C ARG A 148 11.42 1.85 -3.47
N PRO A 149 12.61 2.32 -3.03
CA PRO A 149 12.70 3.22 -1.89
C PRO A 149 12.18 4.61 -2.27
N LEU A 150 10.99 4.95 -1.77
CA LEU A 150 10.74 6.34 -1.35
C LEU A 150 11.49 6.61 -0.05
N SER A 151 11.70 7.89 0.26
CA SER A 151 12.09 8.30 1.61
C SER A 151 11.09 7.80 2.64
N GLU A 152 11.59 7.49 3.83
CA GLU A 152 10.77 6.91 4.90
C GLU A 152 9.69 7.90 5.37
N TRP A 153 9.98 9.21 5.28
CA TRP A 153 9.02 10.28 5.50
C TRP A 153 7.86 10.28 4.51
N ALA A 154 8.09 10.04 3.22
CA ALA A 154 7.01 9.94 2.24
C ALA A 154 6.12 8.70 2.49
N ILE A 155 6.71 7.58 2.90
CA ILE A 155 5.98 6.36 3.28
C ILE A 155 5.17 6.60 4.56
N LEU A 156 5.80 7.17 5.59
CA LEU A 156 5.15 7.49 6.86
C LEU A 156 4.00 8.48 6.65
N LEU A 157 4.18 9.49 5.81
CA LEU A 157 3.14 10.46 5.47
C LEU A 157 1.97 9.78 4.73
N MET A 158 2.24 8.91 3.74
CA MET A 158 1.20 8.10 3.11
C MET A 158 0.45 7.20 4.12
N MET A 159 1.16 6.59 5.07
CA MET A 159 0.54 5.77 6.12
C MET A 159 -0.31 6.62 7.09
N LEU A 160 0.18 7.79 7.52
CA LEU A 160 -0.55 8.76 8.34
C LEU A 160 -1.80 9.29 7.63
N ILE A 161 -1.77 9.39 6.31
CA ILE A 161 -2.92 9.80 5.48
C ILE A 161 -3.96 8.68 5.34
N ALA A 162 -3.53 7.41 5.35
CA ALA A 162 -4.42 6.24 5.35
C ALA A 162 -5.05 5.95 6.74
N LEU A 163 -4.34 6.26 7.83
CA LEU A 163 -4.81 6.04 9.20
C LEU A 163 -6.18 6.66 9.58
N PRO A 164 -6.60 7.87 9.15
CA PRO A 164 -7.93 8.41 9.47
C PRO A 164 -9.12 7.63 8.90
N VAL A 165 -8.91 6.67 7.98
CA VAL A 165 -9.97 5.74 7.53
C VAL A 165 -10.31 4.72 8.64
N ARG A 166 -9.50 4.62 9.69
CA ARG A 166 -9.63 3.66 10.79
C ARG A 166 -10.49 4.18 11.96
N CYS A 167 -11.76 4.45 11.73
CA CYS A 167 -12.69 4.88 12.79
C CYS A 167 -13.86 3.89 13.03
N GLN A 168 -13.62 2.86 13.86
CA GLN A 168 -14.62 2.23 14.75
C GLN A 168 -13.97 1.11 15.60
N SER A 169 -13.21 1.47 16.63
CA SER A 169 -12.98 0.73 17.89
C SER A 169 -11.75 1.31 18.60
N GLN A 170 -12.00 2.02 19.68
CA GLN A 170 -11.03 2.92 20.35
C GLN A 170 -9.95 2.18 21.17
N LYS A 171 -10.02 0.84 21.28
CA LYS A 171 -9.23 0.02 22.21
C LYS A 171 -7.83 -0.41 21.75
N ASN A 172 -7.40 -0.05 20.53
CA ASN A 172 -6.14 -0.54 19.92
C ASN A 172 -5.08 0.55 19.63
N ILE A 173 -5.28 1.77 20.13
CA ILE A 173 -4.39 2.92 19.85
C ILE A 173 -3.02 2.72 20.54
N GLU A 174 -2.99 2.40 21.83
CA GLU A 174 -1.75 2.23 22.61
C GLU A 174 -0.86 1.09 22.09
N ARG A 175 -1.47 0.03 21.56
CA ARG A 175 -0.77 -1.14 21.00
C ARG A 175 -0.18 -0.89 19.61
N SER A 176 -0.60 0.18 18.93
CA SER A 176 -0.07 0.61 17.64
C SER A 176 1.15 1.53 17.81
N LEU A 177 1.12 2.39 18.83
CA LEU A 177 2.23 3.28 19.18
C LEU A 177 3.47 2.51 19.69
N SER A 178 3.26 1.41 20.43
CA SER A 178 4.35 0.56 20.94
C SER A 178 5.09 -0.23 19.84
N ILE A 179 4.52 -0.35 18.63
CA ILE A 179 5.21 -0.95 17.46
C ILE A 179 6.01 0.10 16.68
N MET A 180 5.62 1.38 16.75
CA MET A 180 6.37 2.51 16.17
C MET A 180 7.54 2.98 17.04
N ALA A 181 7.63 2.54 18.30
CA ALA A 181 8.71 2.89 19.23
C ALA A 181 9.90 1.91 19.24
N LEU A 182 10.00 1.01 18.24
CA LEU A 182 11.04 -0.03 18.14
C LEU A 182 11.78 -0.02 16.79
N TRP A 183 11.81 1.12 16.11
CA TRP A 183 12.63 1.42 14.93
C TRP A 183 13.21 2.83 15.05
#